data_AF-A0A5E4IG65-F1
#
_entry.id   AF-A0A5E4IG65-F1
#
_cell.length_a   1.000
_cell.length_b   1.000
_cell.length_c   1.000
_cell.angle_alpha   90.00
_cell.angle_beta   90.00
_cell.angle_gamma   90.00
#
_symmetry.space_group_name_H-M   'P 1'
#
loop_
_entity.id
_entity.type
_entity.pdbx_description
1 polymer ?
#
loop_
_entity_poly.entity_id
_entity_poly.type
_entity_poly.pdbx_seq_one_letter_code
_entity_poly.pdbx_strand_id
1 'polypeptide(L)'
;MVITSMMRWIVVGERCILITGTIVQNVVRTIPEDPKTRRQAYLDNLEYYSDILDDPIIFLENSTYSFDNDFGFKNLFSDKDIKLIKYPVSSGVSQGKGFQEFEMLDKAVEQLSGVYSSFVKISGRYRYLNITELIDYSNGGLTIDLLRRKHEAVTSIFYVTFDFYKDYLLNVYQEVDDINGDSIEQIIYKLVTNENLLDNIRFFRVHPVVNIFTQNSELKKNKHLSRLKISASNIERKILRFLSINELYH
;
A
#
# COMPACT_ATOMS: atom_id res chain seq x y z
N MET A 1 35.41 25.08 27.60
CA MET A 1 33.94 24.92 27.57
C MET A 1 33.58 24.36 26.21
N VAL A 2 33.58 23.03 26.10
CA VAL A 2 33.13 22.28 24.93
C VAL A 2 32.53 21.01 25.51
N ILE A 3 31.23 20.79 25.32
CA ILE A 3 30.75 19.49 24.86
C ILE A 3 29.64 19.80 23.84
N THR A 4 30.03 19.59 22.60
CA THR A 4 29.26 19.53 21.37
C THR A 4 28.04 18.62 21.56
N SER A 5 26.87 19.11 21.19
CA SER A 5 25.66 18.30 21.01
C SER A 5 25.94 17.25 19.92
N MET A 6 26.36 16.05 20.33
CA MET A 6 26.38 14.89 19.44
C MET A 6 24.94 14.60 19.04
N MET A 7 24.63 14.86 17.78
CA MET A 7 23.49 14.26 17.08
C MET A 7 23.49 12.77 17.42
N ARG A 8 22.46 12.35 18.14
CA ARG A 8 22.07 10.94 18.21
C ARG A 8 21.77 10.56 16.76
N TRP A 9 22.66 9.78 16.15
CA TRP A 9 22.31 9.03 14.96
C TRP A 9 21.14 8.15 15.37
N ILE A 10 19.93 8.55 14.99
CA ILE A 10 18.77 7.68 15.08
C ILE A 10 19.11 6.54 14.13
N VAL A 11 19.29 5.34 14.67
CA VAL A 11 19.36 4.14 13.85
C VAL A 11 18.00 4.08 13.16
N VAL A 12 17.99 4.38 11.86
CA VAL A 12 16.81 4.28 11.01
C VAL A 12 16.48 2.78 10.94
N GLY A 13 15.27 2.41 11.34
CA GLY A 13 14.78 1.04 11.19
C GLY A 13 14.70 0.66 9.71
N GLU A 14 14.93 -0.61 9.38
CA GLU A 14 15.05 -1.01 7.97
C GLU A 14 13.74 -0.83 7.18
N ARG A 15 12.60 -1.17 7.80
CA ARG A 15 11.30 -1.18 7.14
C ARG A 15 10.14 -1.11 8.14
N CYS A 16 9.01 -0.56 7.69
CA CYS A 16 7.71 -0.68 8.36
C CYS A 16 6.60 -1.11 7.37
N ILE A 17 5.45 -1.52 7.89
CA ILE A 17 4.24 -1.81 7.10
C ILE A 17 3.24 -0.69 7.30
N LEU A 18 2.88 -0.01 6.21
CA LEU A 18 1.82 1.01 6.21
C LEU A 18 0.53 0.38 5.69
N ILE A 19 -0.41 0.13 6.60
CA ILE A 19 -1.74 -0.34 6.24
C ILE A 19 -2.66 0.87 6.11
N THR A 20 -3.23 1.11 4.93
CA THR A 20 -4.10 2.27 4.68
C THR A 20 -5.57 1.93 4.87
N GLY A 21 -6.31 2.83 5.51
CA GLY A 21 -7.71 2.67 5.83
C GLY A 21 -8.55 3.93 5.60
N THR A 22 -9.79 3.68 5.20
CA THR A 22 -10.87 4.68 5.17
C THR A 22 -12.12 3.96 5.60
N ILE A 23 -12.42 3.92 6.91
CA ILE A 23 -13.50 3.09 7.45
C ILE A 23 -14.85 3.67 7.04
N VAL A 24 -15.09 4.94 7.33
CA VAL A 24 -16.26 5.68 6.82
C VAL A 24 -15.91 6.23 5.44
N GLN A 25 -16.58 5.78 4.39
CA GLN A 25 -16.26 6.20 3.04
C GLN A 25 -16.68 7.65 2.79
N ASN A 26 -15.72 8.47 2.36
CA ASN A 26 -15.94 9.81 1.85
C ASN A 26 -15.85 9.74 0.33
N VAL A 27 -16.96 9.38 -0.34
CA VAL A 27 -16.99 9.20 -1.81
C VAL A 27 -18.24 9.80 -2.41
N VAL A 28 -18.09 10.43 -3.58
CA VAL A 28 -19.22 11.05 -4.30
C VAL A 28 -19.91 10.07 -5.25
N ARG A 29 -19.17 9.08 -5.80
CA ARG A 29 -19.61 8.29 -6.98
C ARG A 29 -19.74 6.78 -6.77
N THR A 30 -19.37 6.23 -5.61
CA THR A 30 -19.48 4.78 -5.34
C THR A 30 -20.56 4.53 -4.30
N ILE A 31 -21.38 3.49 -4.47
CA ILE A 31 -22.31 3.04 -3.43
C ILE A 31 -21.51 2.73 -2.17
N PRO A 32 -21.79 3.42 -1.04
CA PRO A 32 -21.02 3.19 0.16
C PRO A 32 -21.17 1.76 0.65
N GLU A 33 -20.06 1.07 0.90
CA GLU A 33 -20.11 -0.19 1.65
C GLU A 33 -20.45 0.12 3.11
N ASP A 34 -21.25 -0.75 3.75
CA ASP A 34 -21.59 -0.62 5.16
C ASP A 34 -20.32 -0.47 6.03
N PRO A 35 -20.20 0.62 6.81
CA PRO A 35 -19.06 0.87 7.68
C PRO A 35 -18.75 -0.28 8.63
N LYS A 36 -19.75 -1.05 9.10
CA LYS A 36 -19.49 -2.19 9.99
C LYS A 36 -18.75 -3.32 9.27
N THR A 37 -19.10 -3.58 8.02
CA THR A 37 -18.40 -4.56 7.18
C THR A 37 -16.96 -4.12 6.92
N ARG A 38 -16.75 -2.83 6.61
CA ARG A 38 -15.40 -2.29 6.41
C ARG A 38 -14.57 -2.37 7.67
N ARG A 39 -15.12 -1.94 8.80
CA ARG A 39 -14.51 -2.04 10.14
C ARG A 39 -14.00 -3.46 10.39
N GLN A 40 -14.86 -4.46 10.22
CA GLN A 40 -14.47 -5.85 10.46
C GLN A 40 -13.35 -6.30 9.51
N ALA A 41 -13.42 -5.96 8.22
CA ALA A 41 -12.37 -6.29 7.26
C ALA A 41 -11.00 -5.70 7.65
N TYR A 42 -10.95 -4.45 8.13
CA TYR A 42 -9.71 -3.85 8.61
C TYR A 42 -9.20 -4.56 9.87
N LEU A 43 -10.08 -4.82 10.83
CA LEU A 43 -9.72 -5.50 12.08
C LEU A 43 -9.10 -6.88 11.78
N ASP A 44 -9.79 -7.70 10.98
CA ASP A 44 -9.33 -9.05 10.65
C ASP A 44 -8.00 -9.03 9.87
N ASN A 45 -7.80 -8.02 9.00
CA ASN A 45 -6.57 -7.92 8.22
C ASN A 45 -5.39 -7.41 9.06
N LEU A 46 -5.63 -6.44 9.94
CA LEU A 46 -4.60 -5.96 10.87
C LEU A 46 -4.12 -7.09 11.77
N GLU A 47 -5.05 -7.89 12.32
CA GLU A 47 -4.72 -9.08 13.09
C GLU A 47 -3.89 -10.07 12.26
N TYR A 48 -4.38 -10.44 11.06
CA TYR A 48 -3.68 -11.34 10.15
C TYR A 48 -2.24 -10.89 9.84
N TYR A 49 -2.02 -9.61 9.53
CA TYR A 49 -0.68 -9.11 9.22
C TYR A 49 0.20 -9.06 10.46
N SER A 50 -0.35 -8.69 11.62
CA SER A 50 0.41 -8.67 12.89
C SER A 50 0.81 -10.05 13.39
N ASP A 51 0.12 -11.11 12.96
CA ASP A 51 0.44 -12.48 13.35
C ASP A 51 1.57 -13.10 12.52
N ILE A 52 1.86 -12.56 11.33
CA ILE A 52 2.75 -13.20 10.35
C ILE A 52 3.92 -12.34 9.91
N LEU A 53 3.90 -11.03 10.21
CA LEU A 53 4.95 -10.09 9.89
C LEU A 53 5.64 -9.62 11.17
N ASP A 54 6.97 -9.60 11.16
CA ASP A 54 7.78 -9.11 12.27
C ASP A 54 8.04 -7.58 12.17
N ASP A 55 7.75 -6.98 11.01
CA ASP A 55 7.92 -5.55 10.78
C ASP A 55 6.92 -4.70 11.60
N PRO A 56 7.33 -3.52 12.09
CA PRO A 56 6.41 -2.59 12.74
C PRO A 56 5.22 -2.23 11.85
N ILE A 57 4.00 -2.42 12.36
CA ILE A 57 2.77 -2.12 11.63
C ILE A 57 2.21 -0.77 12.06
N ILE A 58 1.96 0.08 11.06
CA ILE A 58 1.36 1.39 11.24
C ILE A 58 0.07 1.44 10.43
N PHE A 59 -1.06 1.60 11.12
CA PHE A 59 -2.35 1.78 10.49
C PHE A 59 -2.62 3.27 10.26
N LEU A 60 -2.73 3.66 9.00
CA LEU A 60 -3.04 5.01 8.57
C LEU A 60 -4.53 5.11 8.25
N GLU A 61 -5.24 6.08 8.84
CA GLU A 61 -6.68 6.22 8.64
C GLU A 61 -7.07 7.69 8.44
N ASN A 62 -7.94 7.97 7.46
CA ASN A 62 -8.34 9.34 7.08
C ASN A 62 -9.86 9.56 6.99
N SER A 63 -10.67 8.82 7.77
CA SER A 63 -12.11 9.01 7.79
C SER A 63 -12.63 9.65 9.08
N THR A 64 -13.94 9.87 9.14
CA THR A 64 -14.63 10.35 10.33
C THR A 64 -14.78 9.29 11.42
N TYR A 65 -14.29 8.06 11.21
CA TYR A 65 -14.43 6.95 12.16
C TYR A 65 -13.80 7.24 13.53
N SER A 66 -14.57 7.22 14.61
CA SER A 66 -13.99 7.34 15.97
C SER A 66 -13.51 5.98 16.47
N PHE A 67 -12.25 5.93 16.92
CA PHE A 67 -11.66 4.77 17.58
C PHE A 67 -11.87 4.79 19.11
N ASP A 68 -12.40 5.88 19.67
CA ASP A 68 -12.47 6.10 21.13
C ASP A 68 -13.35 5.09 21.85
N ASN A 69 -14.35 4.54 21.15
CA ASN A 69 -15.29 3.58 21.73
C ASN A 69 -15.23 2.21 21.01
N ASP A 70 -14.22 1.99 20.18
CA ASP A 70 -14.03 0.72 19.49
C ASP A 70 -13.05 -0.17 20.26
N PHE A 71 -13.58 -0.97 21.19
CA PHE A 71 -12.77 -1.91 21.97
C PHE A 71 -12.04 -2.95 21.11
N GLY A 72 -12.57 -3.29 19.92
CA GLY A 72 -11.91 -4.24 19.02
C GLY A 72 -10.58 -3.70 18.53
N PHE A 73 -10.58 -2.48 17.98
CA PHE A 73 -9.33 -1.84 17.56
C PHE A 73 -8.42 -1.50 18.74
N LYS A 74 -8.97 -0.99 19.85
CA LYS A 74 -8.17 -0.65 21.03
C LYS A 74 -7.41 -1.85 21.58
N ASN A 75 -8.07 -2.99 21.71
CA ASN A 75 -7.43 -4.22 22.17
C ASN A 75 -6.39 -4.68 21.16
N LEU A 76 -6.75 -4.74 19.86
CA LEU A 76 -5.81 -5.18 18.83
C LEU A 76 -4.54 -4.30 18.78
N PHE A 77 -4.69 -2.97 18.84
CA PHE A 77 -3.54 -2.06 18.81
C PHE A 77 -2.63 -2.26 20.02
N SER A 78 -3.20 -2.48 21.20
CA SER A 78 -2.43 -2.75 22.42
C SER A 78 -1.77 -4.13 22.40
N ASP A 79 -2.50 -5.17 22.00
CA ASP A 79 -2.05 -6.55 22.07
C ASP A 79 -0.98 -6.88 21.00
N LYS A 80 -1.01 -6.18 19.88
CA LYS A 80 -0.15 -6.40 18.71
C LYS A 80 0.86 -5.28 18.45
N ASP A 81 0.93 -4.29 19.33
CA ASP A 81 1.78 -3.09 19.19
C ASP A 81 1.61 -2.38 17.83
N ILE A 82 0.36 -2.27 17.37
CA ILE A 82 0.04 -1.59 16.11
C ILE A 82 -0.13 -0.10 16.38
N LYS A 83 0.64 0.73 15.66
CA LYS A 83 0.52 2.18 15.76
C LYS A 83 -0.59 2.73 14.87
N LEU A 84 -1.59 3.37 15.45
CA LEU A 84 -2.57 4.18 14.70
C LEU A 84 -2.02 5.59 14.43
N ILE A 85 -2.06 6.03 13.17
CA ILE A 85 -1.94 7.46 12.83
C ILE A 85 -3.21 7.87 12.10
N LYS A 86 -4.00 8.72 12.76
CA LYS A 86 -5.25 9.24 12.21
C LYS A 86 -5.04 10.62 11.61
N TYR A 87 -5.43 10.78 10.36
CA TYR A 87 -5.41 12.04 9.63
C TYR A 87 -6.80 12.64 9.50
N PRO A 88 -6.89 13.97 9.32
CA PRO A 88 -8.14 14.62 8.93
C PRO A 88 -8.68 14.05 7.61
N VAL A 89 -10.00 14.14 7.43
CA VAL A 89 -10.63 13.86 6.14
C VAL A 89 -10.02 14.76 5.08
N SER A 90 -9.65 14.17 3.93
CA SER A 90 -9.10 14.90 2.80
C SER A 90 -10.03 16.02 2.34
N SER A 91 -9.49 17.16 1.92
CA SER A 91 -10.28 18.15 1.18
C SER A 91 -10.56 17.72 -0.26
N GLY A 92 -9.80 16.75 -0.79
CA GLY A 92 -9.91 16.26 -2.16
C GLY A 92 -10.86 15.07 -2.35
N VAL A 93 -11.98 15.05 -1.61
CA VAL A 93 -12.97 13.95 -1.70
C VAL A 93 -13.50 13.75 -3.13
N SER A 94 -13.64 14.85 -3.89
CA SER A 94 -14.10 14.84 -5.28
C SER A 94 -13.11 14.21 -6.26
N GLN A 95 -11.82 14.18 -5.94
CA GLN A 95 -10.74 13.61 -6.76
C GLN A 95 -10.61 12.10 -6.59
N GLY A 96 -11.47 11.48 -5.77
CA GLY A 96 -11.55 10.04 -5.65
C GLY A 96 -10.63 9.42 -4.59
N LYS A 97 -10.58 8.09 -4.58
CA LYS A 97 -9.94 7.34 -3.48
C LYS A 97 -8.42 7.38 -3.56
N GLY A 98 -7.89 7.33 -4.79
CA GLY A 98 -6.45 7.38 -5.03
C GLY A 98 -5.83 8.67 -4.50
N PHE A 99 -6.48 9.81 -4.79
CA PHE A 99 -6.09 11.11 -4.26
C PHE A 99 -5.99 11.09 -2.73
N GLN A 100 -7.07 10.67 -2.06
CA GLN A 100 -7.15 10.70 -0.59
C GLN A 100 -6.14 9.78 0.08
N GLU A 101 -5.87 8.61 -0.52
CA GLU A 101 -4.91 7.64 0.03
C GLU A 101 -3.47 8.14 -0.12
N PHE A 102 -3.09 8.69 -1.27
CA PHE A 102 -1.73 9.21 -1.47
C PHE A 102 -1.50 10.54 -0.75
N GLU A 103 -2.50 11.41 -0.60
CA GLU A 103 -2.39 12.60 0.26
C GLU A 103 -2.09 12.19 1.72
N MET A 104 -2.70 11.11 2.20
CA MET A 104 -2.42 10.55 3.52
C MET A 104 -1.03 9.93 3.60
N LEU A 105 -0.57 9.24 2.55
CA LEU A 105 0.78 8.67 2.49
C LEU A 105 1.85 9.74 2.52
N ASP A 106 1.67 10.87 1.83
CA ASP A 106 2.62 11.99 1.83
C ASP A 106 2.86 12.51 3.26
N LYS A 107 1.78 12.73 4.00
CA LYS A 107 1.85 13.15 5.41
C LYS A 107 2.52 12.09 6.31
N ALA A 108 2.31 10.81 6.01
CA ALA A 108 2.98 9.73 6.74
C ALA A 108 4.47 9.67 6.42
N VAL A 109 4.86 9.92 5.18
CA VAL A 109 6.25 9.96 4.73
C VAL A 109 7.04 11.06 5.43
N GLU A 110 6.45 12.24 5.57
CA GLU A 110 7.05 13.34 6.34
C GLU A 110 7.36 12.94 7.79
N GLN A 111 6.45 12.19 8.44
CA GLN A 111 6.61 11.78 9.83
C GLN A 111 7.56 10.59 10.02
N LEU A 112 7.59 9.66 9.07
CA LEU A 112 8.20 8.33 9.25
C LEU A 112 9.56 8.18 8.58
N SER A 113 9.90 9.02 7.60
CA SER A 113 11.16 8.91 6.85
C SER A 113 12.43 9.19 7.66
N GLY A 114 12.31 9.80 8.85
CA GLY A 114 13.42 9.93 9.81
C GLY A 114 13.55 8.74 10.77
N VAL A 115 12.59 7.80 10.72
CA VAL A 115 12.50 6.63 11.61
C VAL A 115 12.75 5.33 10.85
N TYR A 116 12.30 5.24 9.60
CA TYR A 116 12.42 4.05 8.77
C TYR A 116 13.04 4.38 7.40
N SER A 117 13.76 3.43 6.79
CA SER A 117 14.36 3.62 5.46
C SER A 117 13.43 3.20 4.32
N SER A 118 12.48 2.32 4.60
CA SER A 118 11.52 1.84 3.61
C SER A 118 10.16 1.50 4.23
N PHE A 119 9.16 1.30 3.38
CA PHE A 119 7.90 0.74 3.81
C PHE A 119 7.26 -0.15 2.75
N VAL A 120 6.43 -1.08 3.21
CA VAL A 120 5.44 -1.76 2.37
C VAL A 120 4.09 -1.13 2.62
N LYS A 121 3.47 -0.57 1.58
CA LYS A 121 2.09 -0.12 1.63
C LYS A 121 1.17 -1.30 1.34
N ILE A 122 0.13 -1.46 2.14
CA ILE A 122 -0.94 -2.43 1.91
C ILE A 122 -2.29 -1.73 2.11
N SER A 123 -3.19 -1.80 1.14
CA SER A 123 -4.58 -1.35 1.35
C SER A 123 -5.28 -2.28 2.36
N GLY A 124 -5.76 -1.74 3.48
CA GLY A 124 -6.22 -2.52 4.63
C GLY A 124 -7.44 -3.42 4.40
N ARG A 125 -8.11 -3.35 3.23
CA ARG A 125 -9.18 -4.30 2.85
C ARG A 125 -8.70 -5.51 2.04
N TYR A 126 -7.42 -5.56 1.72
CA TYR A 126 -6.82 -6.57 0.86
C TYR A 126 -5.96 -7.47 1.75
N ARG A 127 -6.25 -8.77 1.73
CA ARG A 127 -5.46 -9.78 2.42
C ARG A 127 -4.58 -10.52 1.42
N TYR A 128 -3.27 -10.29 1.48
CA TYR A 128 -2.29 -11.00 0.66
C TYR A 128 -1.87 -12.29 1.37
N LEU A 129 -2.28 -13.44 0.81
CA LEU A 129 -2.09 -14.77 1.41
C LEU A 129 -0.63 -15.25 1.36
N ASN A 130 0.17 -14.68 0.47
CA ASN A 130 1.61 -14.94 0.32
C ASN A 130 2.44 -13.69 0.61
N ILE A 131 2.01 -12.86 1.58
CA ILE A 131 2.66 -11.57 1.87
C ILE A 131 4.12 -11.70 2.26
N THR A 132 4.48 -12.74 3.05
CA THR A 132 5.87 -12.99 3.45
C THR A 132 6.75 -13.18 2.22
N GLU A 133 6.36 -14.04 1.28
CA GLU A 133 7.08 -14.25 0.01
C GLU A 133 7.13 -12.99 -0.87
N LEU A 134 6.08 -12.16 -0.85
CA LEU A 134 6.02 -10.92 -1.63
C LEU A 134 7.02 -9.88 -1.14
N ILE A 135 7.33 -9.87 0.16
CA ILE A 135 8.14 -8.83 0.79
C ILE A 135 9.47 -9.36 1.35
N ASP A 136 9.83 -10.62 1.11
CA ASP A 136 11.10 -11.23 1.58
C ASP A 136 12.34 -10.76 0.79
N TYR A 137 12.39 -9.47 0.47
CA TYR A 137 13.54 -8.81 -0.12
C TYR A 137 13.47 -7.30 0.07
N SER A 138 14.64 -6.67 0.06
CA SER A 138 14.78 -5.22 -0.06
C SER A 138 15.05 -4.82 -1.51
N ASN A 139 14.61 -3.63 -1.87
CA ASN A 139 14.97 -2.94 -3.12
C ASN A 139 15.41 -1.51 -2.78
N GLY A 140 16.31 -0.92 -3.56
CA GLY A 140 16.76 0.47 -3.38
C GLY A 140 15.73 1.52 -3.81
N GLY A 141 14.70 1.12 -4.55
CA GLY A 141 13.65 2.02 -5.05
C GLY A 141 12.25 1.47 -4.82
N LEU A 142 11.48 1.34 -5.90
CA LEU A 142 10.08 0.91 -5.88
C LEU A 142 9.95 -0.55 -6.32
N THR A 143 9.14 -1.33 -5.60
CA THR A 143 8.62 -2.60 -6.12
C THR A 143 7.11 -2.56 -6.23
N ILE A 144 6.61 -2.69 -7.45
CA ILE A 144 5.18 -2.65 -7.76
C ILE A 144 4.89 -3.50 -8.99
N ASP A 145 3.70 -4.10 -9.05
CA ASP A 145 3.22 -4.79 -10.25
C ASP A 145 2.38 -3.85 -11.14
N LEU A 146 2.30 -4.16 -12.43
CA LEU A 146 1.47 -3.45 -13.39
C LEU A 146 0.43 -4.38 -14.02
N LEU A 147 -0.71 -3.81 -14.42
CA LEU A 147 -1.74 -4.41 -15.25
C LEU A 147 -1.64 -3.77 -16.65
N ARG A 148 -0.76 -4.26 -17.51
CA ARG A 148 -0.40 -3.58 -18.77
C ARG A 148 -1.61 -3.39 -19.69
N ARG A 149 -2.50 -4.37 -19.78
CA ARG A 149 -3.73 -4.28 -20.60
C ARG A 149 -4.67 -3.15 -20.17
N LYS A 150 -4.57 -2.71 -18.91
CA LYS A 150 -5.38 -1.63 -18.34
C LYS A 150 -4.61 -0.31 -18.22
N HIS A 151 -3.30 -0.32 -18.48
CA HIS A 151 -2.42 0.81 -18.20
C HIS A 151 -2.52 1.28 -16.73
N GLU A 152 -2.57 0.33 -15.78
CA GLU A 152 -2.74 0.59 -14.35
C GLU A 152 -1.60 -0.04 -13.54
N ALA A 153 -1.13 0.65 -12.51
CA ALA A 153 -0.27 0.07 -11.48
C ALA A 153 -1.10 -0.56 -10.35
N VAL A 154 -0.59 -1.63 -9.73
CA VAL A 154 -1.26 -2.32 -8.61
C VAL A 154 -0.95 -1.56 -7.31
N THR A 155 -1.52 -0.37 -7.14
CA THR A 155 -1.28 0.51 -5.98
C THR A 155 -1.76 -0.06 -4.64
N SER A 156 -2.59 -1.11 -4.65
CA SER A 156 -3.08 -1.79 -3.44
C SER A 156 -1.97 -2.43 -2.61
N ILE A 157 -0.82 -2.74 -3.22
CA ILE A 157 0.39 -3.18 -2.54
C ILE A 157 1.63 -2.71 -3.29
N PHE A 158 2.59 -2.14 -2.58
CA PHE A 158 3.92 -1.87 -3.12
C PHE A 158 4.94 -1.75 -1.99
N TYR A 159 6.21 -2.03 -2.30
CA TYR A 159 7.35 -1.70 -1.44
C TYR A 159 8.02 -0.45 -1.99
N VAL A 160 8.48 0.46 -1.14
CA VAL A 160 9.24 1.63 -1.59
C VAL A 160 10.21 2.11 -0.50
N THR A 161 11.36 2.65 -0.90
CA THR A 161 12.21 3.42 0.01
C THR A 161 11.63 4.81 0.23
N PHE A 162 11.83 5.39 1.42
CA PHE A 162 11.33 6.76 1.66
C PHE A 162 12.00 7.78 0.74
N ASP A 163 13.26 7.57 0.37
CA ASP A 163 13.98 8.44 -0.58
C ASP A 163 13.34 8.38 -1.97
N PHE A 164 13.10 7.18 -2.51
CA PHE A 164 12.40 7.05 -3.80
C PHE A 164 11.00 7.66 -3.75
N TYR A 165 10.26 7.47 -2.65
CA TYR A 165 8.96 8.08 -2.52
C TYR A 165 9.06 9.61 -2.55
N LYS A 166 9.98 10.22 -1.79
CA LYS A 166 10.17 11.67 -1.76
C LYS A 166 10.56 12.24 -3.11
N ASP A 167 11.45 11.55 -3.82
CA ASP A 167 12.01 12.02 -5.08
C ASP A 167 11.01 11.90 -6.24
N TYR A 168 10.12 10.90 -6.22
CA TYR A 168 9.29 10.55 -7.38
C TYR A 168 7.79 10.44 -7.13
N LEU A 169 7.35 10.12 -5.91
CA LEU A 169 5.93 9.88 -5.60
C LEU A 169 5.29 10.99 -4.76
N LEU A 170 6.09 11.82 -4.09
CA LEU A 170 5.58 12.92 -3.29
C LEU A 170 4.77 13.89 -4.17
N ASN A 171 3.58 14.25 -3.72
CA ASN A 171 2.60 15.09 -4.39
C ASN A 171 2.02 14.53 -5.69
N VAL A 172 2.32 13.29 -6.10
CA VAL A 172 1.78 12.70 -7.35
C VAL A 172 0.25 12.62 -7.34
N TYR A 173 -0.35 12.58 -6.14
CA TYR A 173 -1.79 12.61 -5.96
C TYR A 173 -2.45 13.89 -6.50
N GLN A 174 -1.71 14.99 -6.62
CA GLN A 174 -2.20 16.26 -7.14
C GLN A 174 -2.49 16.20 -8.66
N GLU A 175 -1.91 15.22 -9.36
CA GLU A 175 -2.19 14.95 -10.77
C GLU A 175 -3.50 14.17 -10.99
N VAL A 176 -4.10 13.63 -9.93
CA VAL A 176 -5.32 12.82 -10.04
C VAL A 176 -6.50 13.68 -10.48
N ASP A 177 -7.06 13.28 -11.61
CA ASP A 177 -8.32 13.78 -12.14
C ASP A 177 -9.22 12.59 -12.50
N ASP A 178 -9.74 11.93 -11.46
CA ASP A 178 -10.69 10.81 -11.58
C ASP A 178 -11.94 11.19 -12.42
N ILE A 179 -12.26 12.49 -12.56
CA ILE A 179 -13.40 12.95 -13.35
C ILE A 179 -13.10 12.83 -14.84
N ASN A 180 -11.91 13.22 -15.26
CA ASN A 180 -11.46 13.14 -16.65
C ASN A 180 -10.74 11.83 -16.98
N GLY A 181 -10.63 10.92 -16.01
CA GLY A 181 -10.17 9.56 -16.20
C GLY A 181 -8.67 9.37 -16.02
N ASP A 182 -8.01 10.25 -15.27
CA ASP A 182 -6.63 10.08 -14.80
C ASP A 182 -6.63 9.61 -13.34
N SER A 183 -6.71 8.29 -13.15
CA SER A 183 -6.64 7.69 -11.82
C SER A 183 -5.21 7.60 -11.31
N ILE A 184 -5.04 7.48 -9.98
CA ILE A 184 -3.72 7.33 -9.37
C ILE A 184 -2.97 6.12 -9.95
N GLU A 185 -3.67 5.01 -10.21
CA GLU A 185 -3.08 3.80 -10.78
C GLU A 185 -2.48 4.05 -12.16
N GLN A 186 -3.12 4.89 -12.98
CA GLN A 186 -2.65 5.22 -14.32
C GLN A 186 -1.50 6.22 -14.29
N ILE A 187 -1.53 7.19 -13.36
CA ILE A 187 -0.44 8.13 -13.15
C ILE A 187 0.83 7.37 -12.70
N ILE A 188 0.70 6.49 -11.71
CA ILE A 188 1.81 5.64 -11.27
C ILE A 188 2.27 4.69 -12.38
N TYR A 189 1.36 4.16 -13.21
CA TYR A 189 1.74 3.37 -14.38
C TYR A 189 2.65 4.16 -15.31
N LYS A 190 2.25 5.38 -15.70
CA LYS A 190 3.03 6.27 -16.58
C LYS A 190 4.42 6.53 -16.00
N LEU A 191 4.51 6.81 -14.70
CA LEU A 191 5.77 7.01 -13.98
C LEU A 191 6.65 5.77 -14.02
N VAL A 192 6.09 4.60 -13.69
CA VAL A 192 6.84 3.34 -13.63
C VAL A 192 7.37 2.92 -15.01
N THR A 193 6.65 3.25 -16.08
CA THR A 193 7.07 2.96 -17.46
C THR A 193 8.06 3.97 -18.04
N ASN A 194 8.45 5.01 -17.28
CA ASN A 194 9.45 5.97 -17.72
C ASN A 194 10.85 5.32 -17.72
N GLU A 195 11.51 5.33 -18.87
CA GLU A 195 12.81 4.66 -19.09
C GLU A 195 13.88 5.11 -18.09
N ASN A 196 13.83 6.36 -17.61
CA ASN A 196 14.81 6.91 -16.67
C ASN A 196 14.72 6.31 -15.26
N LEU A 197 13.66 5.58 -14.92
CA LEU A 197 13.42 5.04 -13.58
C LEU A 197 13.58 3.51 -13.51
N LEU A 198 13.80 2.85 -14.65
CA LEU A 198 13.81 1.39 -14.77
C LEU A 198 14.84 0.70 -13.86
N ASP A 199 15.99 1.34 -13.64
CA ASP A 199 17.06 0.78 -12.80
C ASP A 199 16.66 0.68 -11.33
N ASN A 200 15.74 1.53 -10.87
CA ASN A 200 15.27 1.60 -9.48
C ASN A 200 13.92 0.90 -9.27
N ILE A 201 13.28 0.44 -10.34
CA ILE A 201 11.99 -0.23 -10.27
C ILE A 201 12.16 -1.74 -10.41
N ARG A 202 11.48 -2.48 -9.54
CA ARG A 202 11.36 -3.93 -9.58
C ARG A 202 9.90 -4.33 -9.56
N PHE A 203 9.64 -5.58 -9.90
CA PHE A 203 8.32 -6.19 -9.80
C PHE A 203 8.33 -7.28 -8.74
N PHE A 204 7.14 -7.68 -8.27
CA PHE A 204 7.06 -8.73 -7.27
C PHE A 204 7.62 -10.06 -7.78
N ARG A 205 8.38 -10.74 -6.92
CA ARG A 205 9.01 -12.01 -7.26
C ARG A 205 7.98 -13.13 -7.47
N VAL A 206 6.85 -13.05 -6.79
CA VAL A 206 5.74 -13.98 -6.91
C VAL A 206 4.47 -13.22 -7.21
N HIS A 207 3.52 -13.88 -7.86
CA HIS A 207 2.21 -13.33 -8.11
C HIS A 207 1.49 -13.03 -6.79
N PRO A 208 0.96 -11.82 -6.56
CA PRO A 208 0.20 -11.52 -5.36
C PRO A 208 -1.10 -12.34 -5.29
N VAL A 209 -1.26 -13.15 -4.25
CA VAL A 209 -2.50 -13.92 -4.02
C VAL A 209 -3.38 -13.15 -3.05
N VAL A 210 -4.42 -12.50 -3.56
CA VAL A 210 -5.24 -11.59 -2.77
C VAL A 210 -6.64 -12.15 -2.48
N ASN A 211 -7.07 -12.02 -1.23
CA ASN A 211 -8.47 -12.14 -0.83
C ASN A 211 -9.01 -10.74 -0.48
N ILE A 212 -10.13 -10.35 -1.10
CA ILE A 212 -10.73 -9.01 -0.91
C ILE A 212 -12.06 -9.18 -0.19
N PHE A 213 -12.16 -8.53 0.98
CA PHE A 213 -13.42 -8.44 1.71
C PHE A 213 -14.27 -7.32 1.10
N THR A 214 -15.20 -7.69 0.20
CA THR A 214 -16.19 -6.79 -0.38
C THR A 214 -17.56 -7.44 -0.40
N GLN A 215 -18.63 -6.65 -0.24
CA GLN A 215 -20.00 -7.13 -0.44
C GLN A 215 -20.36 -7.26 -1.92
N ASN A 216 -19.56 -6.69 -2.82
CA ASN A 216 -19.87 -6.67 -4.24
C ASN A 216 -19.61 -8.06 -4.86
N SER A 217 -20.69 -8.78 -5.16
CA SER A 217 -20.66 -10.19 -5.61
C SER A 217 -19.94 -10.39 -6.94
N GLU A 218 -19.88 -9.37 -7.80
CA GLU A 218 -19.10 -9.39 -9.05
C GLU A 218 -17.58 -9.35 -8.82
N LEU A 219 -17.11 -8.62 -7.80
CA LEU A 219 -15.69 -8.61 -7.42
C LEU A 219 -15.28 -9.92 -6.74
N LYS A 220 -16.19 -10.58 -6.01
CA LYS A 220 -15.96 -11.94 -5.47
C LYS A 220 -15.80 -12.98 -6.57
N LYS A 221 -16.54 -12.86 -7.68
CA LYS A 221 -16.50 -13.81 -8.81
C LYS A 221 -15.25 -13.69 -9.69
N ASN A 222 -14.63 -12.50 -9.76
CA ASN A 222 -13.61 -12.20 -10.78
C ASN A 222 -12.14 -12.31 -10.35
N LYS A 223 -11.82 -12.71 -9.11
CA LYS A 223 -10.41 -12.68 -8.64
C LYS A 223 -9.86 -13.96 -7.99
N HIS A 224 -10.62 -15.06 -7.96
CA HIS A 224 -10.00 -16.37 -7.82
C HIS A 224 -9.33 -16.74 -9.15
N LEU A 225 -8.12 -16.23 -9.38
CA LEU A 225 -7.23 -16.83 -10.35
C LEU A 225 -7.08 -18.30 -9.96
N SER A 226 -7.37 -19.20 -10.90
CA SER A 226 -7.18 -20.62 -10.66
C SER A 226 -5.72 -20.87 -10.27
N ARG A 227 -5.46 -21.86 -9.42
CA ARG A 227 -4.09 -22.24 -9.03
C ARG A 227 -3.17 -22.42 -10.24
N LEU A 228 -3.72 -22.86 -11.38
CA LEU A 228 -3.01 -22.96 -12.65
C LEU A 228 -2.54 -21.61 -13.19
N LYS A 229 -3.36 -20.56 -13.16
CA LYS A 229 -2.96 -19.21 -13.61
C LYS A 229 -1.89 -18.60 -12.70
N ILE A 230 -2.01 -18.77 -11.39
CA ILE A 230 -1.00 -18.32 -10.42
C ILE A 230 0.32 -19.05 -10.66
N SER A 231 0.27 -20.37 -10.85
CA SER A 231 1.46 -21.17 -11.17
C SER A 231 2.12 -20.73 -12.49
N ALA A 232 1.33 -20.54 -13.55
CA ALA A 232 1.84 -20.05 -14.83
C ALA A 232 2.48 -18.66 -14.71
N SER A 233 1.85 -17.73 -14.00
CA SER A 233 2.40 -16.40 -13.71
C SER A 233 3.74 -16.49 -12.97
N ASN A 234 3.85 -17.37 -11.97
CA ASN A 234 5.09 -17.55 -11.21
C ASN A 234 6.22 -18.14 -12.07
N ILE A 235 5.90 -19.05 -12.99
CA ILE A 235 6.88 -19.59 -13.96
C ILE A 235 7.36 -18.48 -14.88
N GLU A 236 6.45 -17.68 -15.42
CA GLU A 236 6.76 -16.54 -16.29
C GLU A 236 7.68 -15.54 -15.58
N ARG A 237 7.33 -15.13 -14.35
CA ARG A 237 8.18 -14.28 -13.49
C ARG A 237 9.57 -14.85 -13.29
N LYS A 238 9.67 -16.17 -13.08
CA LYS A 238 10.96 -16.84 -12.90
C LYS A 238 11.81 -16.78 -14.17
N ILE A 239 11.22 -16.96 -15.35
CA ILE A 239 11.90 -16.86 -16.64
C ILE A 239 12.34 -15.41 -16.89
N LEU A 240 11.46 -14.44 -16.70
CA LEU A 240 11.75 -13.02 -16.92
C LEU A 240 12.94 -12.55 -16.08
N ARG A 241 12.99 -12.92 -14.78
CA ARG A 241 14.14 -12.67 -13.93
C ARG A 241 15.42 -13.34 -14.40
N PHE A 242 15.33 -14.60 -14.85
CA PHE A 242 16.50 -15.32 -15.36
C PHE A 242 17.09 -14.61 -16.58
N LEU A 243 16.25 -14.01 -17.41
CA LEU A 243 16.64 -13.22 -18.56
C LEU A 243 17.03 -11.76 -18.22
N SER A 244 17.03 -11.38 -16.94
CA SER A 244 17.21 -9.99 -16.49
C SER A 244 16.24 -8.99 -17.13
N ILE A 245 15.06 -9.48 -17.52
CA ILE A 245 13.98 -8.66 -18.05
C ILE A 245 13.19 -8.15 -16.85
N ASN A 246 13.35 -6.86 -16.55
CA ASN A 246 12.51 -6.14 -15.60
C ASN A 246 11.20 -5.74 -16.27
N GLU A 247 10.44 -6.71 -16.74
CA GLU A 247 9.09 -6.52 -17.26
C GLU A 247 8.23 -7.70 -16.85
N LEU A 248 6.94 -7.47 -16.61
CA LEU A 248 5.97 -8.52 -16.34
C LEU A 248 4.79 -8.44 -17.30
N TYR A 249 4.40 -9.58 -17.87
CA TYR A 249 3.31 -9.69 -18.82
C TYR A 249 2.04 -10.20 -18.12
N HIS A 250 1.17 -9.30 -17.64
CA HIS A 250 -0.24 -9.64 -17.42
C HIS A 250 -1.20 -8.58 -18.00
#